data_AF-W4VJN7-F1
#
_entry.id   AF-W4VJN7-F1
#
_cell.length_a   1.000
_cell.length_b   1.000
_cell.length_c   1.000
_cell.angle_alpha   90.00
_cell.angle_beta   90.00
_cell.angle_gamma   90.00
#
_symmetry.space_group_name_H-M   'P 1'
#
loop_
_entity.id
_entity.type
_entity.pdbx_description
1 polymer ?
#
loop_
_entity_poly.entity_id
_entity_poly.type
_entity_poly.pdbx_seq_one_letter_code
_entity_poly.pdbx_strand_id
1 'polypeptide(L)'
;MGIVTSKDVIGRNRDLLIEKVMTKKPMTVMKETSLAYAAHMMVWEGIEIMPVVDHHHQLEGLISRQDVLKALQNIQKQPQVGETIDDIVSNYFDRSPTDPNHSKYQAEITPQMTNQLGTLSYGGVFVSFVIEAARRLLRNQKKGDLVVENMTVYFIKPVQLETTISVQPKIIDVGRKTAKVDVEVYHERKIVGKALLMAQLIDR
;
A
#
# COMPACT_ATOMS: atom_id res chain seq x y z
N MET A 1 10.15 -23.32 20.44
CA MET A 1 8.70 -23.03 20.33
C MET A 1 8.18 -23.58 19.01
N GLY A 2 7.06 -24.30 19.02
CA GLY A 2 6.38 -24.78 17.80
C GLY A 2 4.90 -24.40 17.80
N ILE A 3 4.27 -24.32 16.63
CA ILE A 3 2.83 -24.05 16.48
C ILE A 3 2.11 -25.30 15.99
N VAL A 4 0.90 -25.50 16.50
CA VAL A 4 -0.08 -26.47 16.00
C VAL A 4 -1.43 -25.75 15.91
N THR A 5 -2.10 -25.91 14.78
CA THR A 5 -3.45 -25.41 14.53
C THR A 5 -4.41 -26.58 14.33
N SER A 6 -5.71 -26.32 14.33
CA SER A 6 -6.72 -27.36 14.04
C SER A 6 -6.46 -28.03 12.69
N LYS A 7 -5.95 -27.30 11.69
CA LYS A 7 -5.62 -27.85 10.37
C LYS A 7 -4.51 -28.90 10.41
N ASP A 8 -3.61 -28.81 11.38
CA ASP A 8 -2.46 -29.72 11.49
C ASP A 8 -2.86 -31.08 12.09
N VAL A 9 -3.96 -31.13 12.85
CA VAL A 9 -4.41 -32.31 13.60
C VAL A 9 -5.67 -32.98 13.02
N ILE A 10 -6.47 -32.29 12.22
CA ILE A 10 -7.67 -32.87 11.59
C ILE A 10 -7.28 -34.08 10.73
N GLY A 11 -7.95 -35.21 10.95
CA GLY A 11 -7.71 -36.45 10.21
C GLY A 11 -6.42 -37.18 10.56
N ARG A 12 -5.69 -36.75 11.59
CA ARG A 12 -4.49 -37.44 12.09
C ARG A 12 -4.83 -38.45 13.19
N ASN A 13 -3.99 -39.46 13.31
CA ASN A 13 -4.09 -40.44 14.40
C ASN A 13 -3.84 -39.74 15.75
N ARG A 14 -4.65 -40.06 16.77
CA ARG A 14 -4.55 -39.49 18.12
C ARG A 14 -3.24 -39.84 18.83
N ASP A 15 -2.61 -40.96 18.47
CA ASP A 15 -1.35 -41.40 19.08
C ASP A 15 -0.12 -40.77 18.39
N LEU A 16 -0.33 -39.96 17.36
CA LEU A 16 0.76 -39.28 16.65
C LEU A 16 1.36 -38.19 17.54
N LEU A 17 2.67 -38.25 17.74
CA LEU A 17 3.39 -37.25 18.51
C LEU A 17 3.21 -35.84 17.92
N ILE A 18 2.95 -34.85 18.78
CA ILE A 18 2.78 -33.44 18.40
C ILE A 18 3.96 -32.93 17.57
N GLU A 19 5.18 -33.36 17.90
CA GLU A 19 6.39 -32.98 17.16
C GLU A 19 6.39 -33.35 15.67
N LYS A 20 5.51 -34.28 15.25
CA LYS A 20 5.33 -34.70 13.85
C LYS A 20 4.36 -33.82 13.08
N VAL A 21 3.47 -33.11 13.77
CA VAL A 21 2.44 -32.25 13.16
C VAL A 21 2.71 -30.76 13.37
N MET A 22 3.56 -30.41 14.33
CA MET A 22 3.84 -29.01 14.63
C MET A 22 4.76 -28.36 13.59
N THR A 23 4.51 -27.07 13.35
CA THR A 23 5.48 -26.17 12.71
C THR A 23 6.59 -25.86 13.72
N LYS A 24 7.79 -26.41 13.52
CA LYS A 24 8.89 -26.36 14.51
C LYS A 24 9.54 -24.99 14.68
N LYS A 25 9.45 -24.13 13.68
CA LYS A 25 10.03 -22.77 13.67
C LYS A 25 9.01 -21.81 13.07
N PRO A 26 7.92 -21.50 13.80
CA PRO A 26 6.93 -20.57 13.29
C PRO A 26 7.58 -19.18 13.13
N MET A 27 7.13 -18.42 12.15
CA MET A 27 7.49 -17.00 12.10
C MET A 27 6.87 -16.28 13.29
N THR A 28 7.64 -15.38 13.89
CA THR A 28 7.26 -14.64 15.10
C THR A 28 7.39 -13.14 14.87
N VAL A 29 6.66 -12.35 15.64
CA VAL A 29 6.82 -10.90 15.73
C VAL A 29 7.14 -10.50 17.16
N MET A 30 7.72 -9.32 17.33
CA MET A 30 7.94 -8.72 18.66
C MET A 30 6.75 -7.85 19.06
N LYS A 31 6.60 -7.59 20.36
CA LYS A 31 5.53 -6.71 20.88
C LYS A 31 5.56 -5.29 20.28
N GLU A 32 6.75 -4.81 19.94
CA GLU A 32 7.01 -3.52 19.32
C GLU A 32 6.72 -3.52 17.82
N THR A 33 6.49 -4.70 17.22
CA THR A 33 6.16 -4.83 15.80
C THR A 33 4.80 -4.20 15.54
N SER A 34 4.74 -3.27 14.58
CA SER A 34 3.48 -2.63 14.23
C SER A 34 2.45 -3.66 13.74
N LEU A 35 1.19 -3.44 14.09
CA LEU A 35 0.09 -4.31 13.69
C LEU A 35 -0.05 -4.38 12.16
N ALA A 36 0.20 -3.26 11.47
CA ALA A 36 0.19 -3.20 10.00
C ALA A 36 1.26 -4.09 9.36
N TYR A 37 2.48 -4.09 9.92
CA TYR A 37 3.55 -4.97 9.44
C TYR A 37 3.22 -6.44 9.70
N ALA A 38 2.73 -6.78 10.90
CA ALA A 38 2.28 -8.14 11.20
C ALA A 38 1.16 -8.59 10.24
N ALA A 39 0.21 -7.72 9.92
CA ALA A 39 -0.84 -7.97 8.92
C ALA A 39 -0.26 -8.27 7.54
N HIS A 40 0.70 -7.44 7.09
CA HIS A 40 1.38 -7.61 5.82
C HIS A 40 2.09 -8.98 5.76
N MET A 41 2.87 -9.32 6.79
CA MET A 41 3.56 -10.61 6.88
C MET A 41 2.58 -11.80 6.88
N MET A 42 1.45 -11.69 7.59
CA MET A 42 0.41 -12.72 7.60
C MET A 42 -0.19 -12.97 6.21
N VAL A 43 -0.41 -11.92 5.42
CA VAL A 43 -0.94 -12.05 4.04
C VAL A 43 0.13 -12.64 3.14
N TRP A 44 1.32 -12.04 3.14
CA TRP A 44 2.44 -12.39 2.26
C TRP A 44 2.86 -13.86 2.42
N GLU A 45 2.92 -14.35 3.65
CA GLU A 45 3.40 -15.69 3.98
C GLU A 45 2.25 -16.70 4.15
N GLY A 46 1.00 -16.29 3.94
CA GLY A 46 -0.16 -17.17 4.09
C GLY A 46 -0.42 -17.64 5.54
N ILE A 47 0.09 -16.91 6.53
CA ILE A 47 0.03 -17.28 7.96
C ILE A 47 -1.25 -16.76 8.62
N GLU A 48 -1.95 -17.63 9.33
CA GLU A 48 -3.21 -17.28 10.03
C GLU A 48 -3.00 -16.83 11.48
N ILE A 49 -1.95 -17.32 12.12
CA ILE A 49 -1.62 -17.09 13.53
C ILE A 49 -0.13 -16.84 13.66
N MET A 50 0.25 -15.81 14.39
CA MET A 50 1.65 -15.44 14.61
C MET A 50 1.93 -15.32 16.12
N PRO A 51 2.94 -16.04 16.66
CA PRO A 51 3.41 -15.83 18.00
C PRO A 51 4.05 -14.44 18.16
N VAL A 52 3.76 -13.80 19.28
CA VAL A 52 4.43 -12.60 19.75
C VAL A 52 5.49 -13.03 20.77
N VAL A 53 6.73 -12.63 20.56
CA VAL A 53 7.87 -13.01 21.39
C VAL A 53 8.62 -11.79 21.92
N ASP A 54 9.33 -11.98 23.03
CA ASP A 54 10.26 -10.97 23.57
C ASP A 54 11.63 -11.00 22.87
N HIS A 55 12.55 -10.16 23.35
CA HIS A 55 13.94 -10.09 22.87
C HIS A 55 14.76 -11.37 23.13
N HIS A 56 14.30 -12.23 24.04
CA HIS A 56 14.89 -13.54 24.34
C HIS A 56 14.19 -14.69 23.60
N HIS A 57 13.33 -14.39 22.63
CA HIS A 57 12.51 -15.36 21.89
C HIS A 57 11.56 -16.19 22.77
N GLN A 58 11.19 -15.69 23.94
CA GLN A 58 10.16 -16.28 24.79
C GLN A 58 8.79 -15.83 24.32
N LEU A 59 7.80 -16.74 24.38
CA LEU A 59 6.43 -16.43 23.97
C LEU A 59 5.78 -15.46 24.96
N GLU A 60 5.38 -14.29 24.49
CA GLU A 60 4.54 -13.36 25.24
C GLU A 60 3.06 -13.50 24.89
N GLY A 61 2.73 -13.91 23.65
CA GLY A 61 1.34 -14.00 23.21
C GLY A 61 1.15 -14.51 21.79
N LEU A 62 -0.08 -14.38 21.29
CA LEU A 62 -0.50 -14.89 19.99
C LEU A 62 -1.40 -13.82 19.34
N ILE A 63 -1.23 -13.57 18.06
CA ILE A 63 -2.14 -12.74 17.27
C ILE A 63 -2.69 -13.54 16.09
N SER A 64 -4.00 -13.49 15.87
CA SER A 64 -4.63 -14.07 14.68
C SER A 64 -4.94 -12.99 13.63
N ARG A 65 -5.13 -13.40 12.37
CA ARG A 65 -5.64 -12.49 11.32
C ARG A 65 -6.91 -11.76 11.73
N GLN A 66 -7.80 -12.41 12.49
CA GLN A 66 -9.05 -11.81 12.92
C GLN A 66 -8.81 -10.67 13.92
N ASP A 67 -7.89 -10.88 14.87
CA ASP A 67 -7.53 -9.85 15.87
C ASP A 67 -6.89 -8.65 15.19
N VAL A 68 -5.99 -8.91 14.24
CA VAL A 68 -5.32 -7.90 13.42
C VAL A 68 -6.34 -7.06 12.64
N LEU A 69 -7.27 -7.69 11.93
CA LEU A 69 -8.28 -6.98 11.14
C LEU A 69 -9.21 -6.13 12.01
N LYS A 70 -9.65 -6.67 13.16
CA LYS A 70 -10.49 -5.92 14.12
C LYS A 70 -9.76 -4.70 14.66
N ALA A 71 -8.50 -4.86 15.04
CA ALA A 71 -7.72 -3.75 15.60
C ALA A 71 -7.41 -2.69 14.54
N LEU A 72 -7.06 -3.05 13.30
CA LEU A 72 -6.87 -2.07 12.21
C LEU A 72 -8.14 -1.25 11.90
N GLN A 73 -9.32 -1.87 11.92
CA GLN A 73 -10.59 -1.17 11.74
C GLN A 73 -10.90 -0.18 12.87
N ASN A 74 -10.43 -0.47 14.09
CA ASN A 74 -10.60 0.42 15.22
C ASN A 74 -9.62 1.61 15.18
N ILE A 75 -8.40 1.40 14.68
CA ILE A 75 -7.40 2.47 14.48
C ILE A 75 -7.93 3.51 13.47
N GLN A 76 -8.60 3.07 12.39
CA GLN A 76 -9.23 3.96 11.42
C GLN A 76 -10.38 4.82 12.00
N LYS A 77 -10.95 4.43 13.14
CA LYS A 77 -12.04 5.16 13.81
C LYS A 77 -11.56 6.10 14.91
N GLN A 78 -10.26 6.15 15.16
CA GLN A 78 -9.68 6.93 16.25
C GLN A 78 -9.37 8.35 15.72
N PRO A 79 -9.97 9.42 16.28
CA PRO A 79 -9.87 10.79 15.76
C PRO A 79 -8.47 11.45 15.93
N GLN A 80 -7.45 10.67 16.27
CA GLN A 80 -6.10 11.13 16.62
C GLN A 80 -5.00 10.56 15.71
N VAL A 81 -5.34 9.72 14.73
CA VAL A 81 -4.40 9.31 13.68
C VAL A 81 -4.50 10.35 12.57
N GLY A 82 -3.46 11.16 12.37
CA GLY A 82 -3.39 11.99 11.17
C GLY A 82 -3.52 11.10 9.94
N GLU A 83 -4.35 11.50 8.98
CA GLU A 83 -4.48 10.77 7.72
C GLU A 83 -3.09 10.58 7.09
N THR A 84 -2.81 9.40 6.53
CA THR A 84 -1.54 9.21 5.81
C THR A 84 -1.55 10.06 4.54
N ILE A 85 -0.37 10.37 4.00
CA ILE A 85 -0.28 11.10 2.71
C ILE A 85 -1.06 10.34 1.62
N ASP A 86 -1.00 9.01 1.62
CA ASP A 86 -1.70 8.18 0.66
C ASP A 86 -3.23 8.24 0.84
N ASP A 87 -3.73 8.34 2.07
CA ASP A 87 -5.16 8.53 2.36
C ASP A 87 -5.62 9.92 1.93
N ILE A 88 -4.85 10.97 2.27
CA ILE A 88 -5.11 12.35 1.83
C ILE A 88 -5.14 12.40 0.30
N VAL A 89 -4.13 11.83 -0.38
CA VAL A 89 -4.12 11.81 -1.85
C VAL A 89 -5.32 11.05 -2.39
N SER A 90 -5.64 9.87 -1.85
CA SER A 90 -6.76 9.05 -2.35
C SER A 90 -8.11 9.76 -2.23
N ASN A 91 -8.33 10.50 -1.14
CA ASN A 91 -9.58 11.21 -0.85
C ASN A 91 -9.80 12.47 -1.72
N TYR A 92 -8.71 13.16 -2.11
CA TYR A 92 -8.77 14.40 -2.89
C TYR A 92 -8.43 14.20 -4.37
N PHE A 93 -8.34 12.95 -4.81
CA PHE A 93 -7.99 12.58 -6.17
C PHE A 93 -9.17 11.89 -6.83
N ASP A 94 -9.73 12.53 -7.85
CA ASP A 94 -10.92 12.06 -8.55
C ASP A 94 -10.71 11.93 -10.05
N ARG A 95 -11.58 11.15 -10.72
CA ARG A 95 -11.59 11.11 -12.18
C ARG A 95 -12.02 12.47 -12.70
N SER A 96 -11.33 12.97 -13.73
CA SER A 96 -11.74 14.22 -14.36
C SER A 96 -13.10 14.01 -15.03
N PRO A 97 -14.13 14.82 -14.70
CA PRO A 97 -15.47 14.69 -15.27
C PRO A 97 -15.52 15.02 -16.77
N THR A 98 -14.45 15.64 -17.30
CA THR A 98 -14.34 16.07 -18.69
C THR A 98 -13.55 15.10 -19.57
N ASP A 99 -13.04 13.97 -19.02
CA ASP A 99 -12.28 12.99 -19.80
C ASP A 99 -13.11 11.74 -20.15
N PRO A 100 -13.57 11.59 -21.40
CA PRO A 100 -14.36 10.43 -21.82
C PRO A 100 -13.59 9.11 -21.74
N ASN A 101 -12.25 9.18 -21.80
CA ASN A 101 -11.38 8.00 -21.73
C ASN A 101 -11.07 7.56 -20.29
N HIS A 102 -11.56 8.28 -19.26
CA HIS A 102 -11.33 8.00 -17.84
C HIS A 102 -9.85 7.77 -17.48
N SER A 103 -8.96 8.43 -18.21
CA SER A 103 -7.51 8.33 -18.13
C SER A 103 -6.87 9.56 -17.48
N LYS A 104 -7.68 10.58 -17.19
CA LYS A 104 -7.25 11.80 -16.50
C LYS A 104 -7.86 11.88 -15.13
N TYR A 105 -7.03 12.24 -14.17
CA TYR A 105 -7.42 12.47 -12.79
C TYR A 105 -7.18 13.93 -12.43
N GLN A 106 -7.88 14.40 -11.41
CA GLN A 106 -7.82 15.78 -10.94
C GLN A 106 -7.70 15.79 -9.42
N ALA A 107 -6.88 16.70 -8.90
CA ALA A 107 -6.76 16.94 -7.46
C ALA A 107 -6.62 18.43 -7.16
N GLU A 108 -7.31 18.87 -6.12
CA GLU A 108 -7.12 20.18 -5.54
C GLU A 108 -6.02 20.13 -4.48
N ILE A 109 -5.06 21.05 -4.56
CA ILE A 109 -3.94 21.11 -3.62
C ILE A 109 -4.33 21.90 -2.38
N THR A 110 -4.40 21.20 -1.26
CA THR A 110 -4.77 21.76 0.04
C THR A 110 -3.54 22.07 0.91
N PRO A 111 -3.65 22.92 1.95
CA PRO A 111 -2.50 23.30 2.77
C PRO A 111 -1.73 22.12 3.38
N GLN A 112 -2.42 21.04 3.78
CA GLN A 112 -1.80 19.82 4.31
C GLN A 112 -0.91 19.07 3.30
N MET A 113 -1.00 19.41 2.01
CA MET A 113 -0.19 18.83 0.94
C MET A 113 1.08 19.63 0.64
N THR A 114 1.29 20.77 1.30
CA THR A 114 2.35 21.71 0.98
C THR A 114 3.63 21.48 1.79
N ASN A 115 4.74 21.98 1.26
CA ASN A 115 5.99 22.14 1.99
C ASN A 115 6.04 23.50 2.70
N GLN A 116 7.12 23.76 3.44
CA GLN A 116 7.33 25.01 4.19
C GLN A 116 7.35 26.28 3.31
N LEU A 117 7.45 26.14 2.00
CA LEU A 117 7.46 27.24 1.02
C LEU A 117 6.07 27.51 0.43
N GLY A 118 5.01 26.84 0.90
CA GLY A 118 3.64 27.01 0.40
C GLY A 118 3.41 26.40 -0.99
N THR A 119 4.29 25.48 -1.41
CA THR A 119 4.18 24.75 -2.68
C THR A 119 3.95 23.27 -2.42
N LEU A 120 3.43 22.54 -3.39
CA LEU A 120 3.18 21.11 -3.31
C LEU A 120 4.42 20.34 -2.81
N SER A 121 4.23 19.49 -1.82
CA SER A 121 5.29 18.61 -1.31
C SER A 121 5.66 17.57 -2.36
N TYR A 122 6.85 17.72 -2.94
CA TYR A 122 7.30 16.86 -4.03
C TYR A 122 7.70 15.45 -3.61
N GLY A 123 8.36 15.31 -2.45
CA GLY A 123 8.89 14.01 -2.01
C GLY A 123 7.81 13.05 -1.53
N GLY A 124 6.73 13.56 -0.94
CA GLY A 124 5.60 12.76 -0.46
C GLY A 124 4.41 12.84 -1.39
N VAL A 125 3.78 14.01 -1.47
CA VAL A 125 2.44 14.16 -2.06
C VAL A 125 2.46 14.02 -3.59
N PHE A 126 3.39 14.68 -4.28
CA PHE A 126 3.49 14.57 -5.74
C PHE A 126 3.73 13.12 -6.18
N VAL A 127 4.65 12.43 -5.48
CA VAL A 127 4.93 11.02 -5.70
C VAL A 127 3.68 10.16 -5.47
N SER A 128 2.97 10.37 -4.36
CA SER A 128 1.72 9.64 -4.07
C SER A 128 0.66 9.87 -5.16
N PHE A 129 0.50 11.09 -5.69
CA PHE A 129 -0.41 11.33 -6.83
C PHE A 129 0.00 10.54 -8.08
N VAL A 130 1.29 10.49 -8.41
CA VAL A 130 1.81 9.71 -9.54
C VAL A 130 1.53 8.22 -9.36
N ILE A 131 1.82 7.68 -8.19
CA ILE A 131 1.61 6.25 -7.86
C ILE A 131 0.12 5.93 -7.91
N GLU A 132 -0.73 6.75 -7.30
CA GLU A 132 -2.17 6.51 -7.25
C GLU A 132 -2.80 6.58 -8.64
N ALA A 133 -2.38 7.53 -9.48
CA ALA A 133 -2.81 7.60 -10.88
C ALA A 133 -2.46 6.32 -11.65
N ALA A 134 -1.22 5.87 -11.53
CA ALA A 134 -0.75 4.66 -12.20
C ALA A 134 -1.48 3.41 -11.69
N ARG A 135 -1.70 3.32 -10.38
CA ARG A 135 -2.44 2.23 -9.74
C ARG A 135 -3.88 2.19 -10.22
N ARG A 136 -4.58 3.33 -10.28
CA ARG A 136 -5.96 3.41 -10.80
C ARG A 136 -6.04 3.05 -12.27
N LEU A 137 -5.07 3.47 -13.09
CA LEU A 137 -5.02 3.11 -14.51
C LEU A 137 -4.82 1.60 -14.70
N LEU A 138 -3.86 1.01 -13.98
CA LEU A 138 -3.52 -0.41 -14.12
C LEU A 138 -4.56 -1.36 -13.52
N ARG A 139 -5.27 -0.94 -12.46
CA ARG A 139 -6.42 -1.71 -11.91
C ARG A 139 -7.53 -1.92 -12.93
N ASN A 140 -7.71 -1.02 -13.89
CA ASN A 140 -8.70 -1.19 -14.97
C ASN A 140 -8.29 -2.30 -15.97
N GLN A 141 -7.00 -2.66 -16.05
CA GLN A 141 -6.47 -3.67 -16.97
C GLN A 141 -6.34 -5.05 -16.31
N LYS A 142 -5.85 -5.11 -15.07
CA LYS A 142 -5.63 -6.36 -14.32
C LYS A 142 -6.00 -6.18 -12.84
N LYS A 143 -6.63 -7.21 -12.27
CA LYS A 143 -6.88 -7.31 -10.83
C LYS A 143 -5.61 -7.82 -10.16
N GLY A 144 -4.98 -7.00 -9.32
CA GLY A 144 -3.78 -7.35 -8.58
C GLY A 144 -3.28 -6.15 -7.78
N ASP A 145 -2.44 -6.40 -6.79
CA ASP A 145 -1.73 -5.33 -6.10
C ASP A 145 -0.51 -4.89 -6.92
N LEU A 146 -0.20 -3.59 -6.83
CA LEU A 146 0.87 -2.96 -7.58
C LEU A 146 1.98 -2.60 -6.61
N VAL A 147 3.20 -3.05 -6.91
CA VAL A 147 4.40 -2.68 -6.17
C VAL A 147 5.32 -1.92 -7.10
N VAL A 148 5.63 -0.68 -6.78
CA VAL A 148 6.56 0.14 -7.58
C VAL A 148 7.98 -0.36 -7.33
N GLU A 149 8.68 -0.80 -8.38
CA GLU A 149 10.08 -1.25 -8.31
C GLU A 149 11.05 -0.09 -8.48
N ASN A 150 10.75 0.79 -9.44
CA ASN A 150 11.51 2.01 -9.67
C ASN A 150 10.61 3.13 -10.20
N MET A 151 11.05 4.36 -9.96
CA MET A 151 10.40 5.53 -10.51
C MET A 151 11.43 6.65 -10.69
N THR A 152 11.37 7.34 -11.82
CA THR A 152 12.10 8.59 -12.05
C THR A 152 11.09 9.72 -12.12
N VAL A 153 11.34 10.80 -11.38
CA VAL A 153 10.45 11.96 -11.33
C VAL A 153 11.23 13.22 -11.71
N TYR A 154 10.65 14.00 -12.62
CA TYR A 154 11.12 15.31 -13.05
C TYR A 154 10.18 16.38 -12.55
N PHE A 155 10.67 17.22 -11.64
CA PHE A 155 9.97 18.40 -11.17
C PHE A 155 10.29 19.57 -12.09
N ILE A 156 9.31 20.04 -12.85
CA ILE A 156 9.53 21.06 -13.89
C ILE A 156 9.16 22.44 -13.35
N LYS A 157 8.05 22.57 -12.62
CA LYS A 157 7.61 23.84 -12.03
C LYS A 157 6.95 23.67 -10.66
N PRO A 158 7.14 24.65 -9.74
CA PRO A 158 6.40 24.76 -8.48
C PRO A 158 4.87 24.75 -8.72
N VAL A 159 4.14 23.99 -7.92
CA VAL A 159 2.67 24.02 -7.85
C VAL A 159 2.28 24.67 -6.54
N GLN A 160 1.45 25.71 -6.58
CA GLN A 160 1.01 26.44 -5.38
C GLN A 160 -0.22 25.78 -4.75
N LEU A 161 -0.47 26.06 -3.48
CA LEU A 161 -1.74 25.72 -2.81
C LEU A 161 -2.96 26.35 -3.49
N GLU A 162 -4.14 25.81 -3.22
CA GLU A 162 -5.42 26.25 -3.79
C GLU A 162 -5.45 26.23 -5.33
N THR A 163 -4.59 25.40 -5.92
CA THR A 163 -4.60 25.13 -7.35
C THR A 163 -5.11 23.73 -7.62
N THR A 164 -5.61 23.52 -8.83
CA THR A 164 -6.04 22.20 -9.27
C THR A 164 -5.04 21.63 -10.27
N ILE A 165 -4.54 20.44 -9.97
CA ILE A 165 -3.67 19.70 -10.89
C ILE A 165 -4.45 18.64 -11.67
N SER A 166 -3.98 18.33 -12.86
CA SER A 166 -4.43 17.18 -13.64
C SER A 166 -3.31 16.16 -13.75
N VAL A 167 -3.57 14.90 -13.40
CA VAL A 167 -2.57 13.83 -13.49
C VAL A 167 -3.01 12.85 -14.57
N GLN A 168 -2.12 12.62 -15.54
CA GLN A 168 -2.43 11.88 -16.76
C GLN A 168 -1.46 10.72 -16.93
N PRO A 169 -1.79 9.53 -16.40
CA PRO A 169 -1.00 8.33 -16.61
C PRO A 169 -1.28 7.73 -18.00
N LYS A 170 -0.23 7.18 -18.61
CA LYS A 170 -0.26 6.47 -19.88
C LYS A 170 0.58 5.20 -19.78
N ILE A 171 -0.02 4.06 -20.09
CA ILE A 171 0.70 2.81 -20.21
C ILE A 171 1.68 2.91 -21.39
N ILE A 172 2.96 2.68 -21.12
CA ILE A 172 3.97 2.48 -22.17
C ILE A 172 4.02 1.01 -22.56
N ASP A 173 4.05 0.13 -21.55
CA ASP A 173 4.19 -1.32 -21.74
C ASP A 173 3.55 -2.06 -20.56
N VAL A 174 2.82 -3.14 -20.83
CA VAL A 174 2.23 -4.01 -19.81
C VAL A 174 2.49 -5.45 -20.18
N GLY A 175 3.31 -6.11 -19.37
CA GLY A 175 3.63 -7.53 -19.48
C GLY A 175 2.78 -8.40 -18.56
N ARG A 176 3.26 -9.62 -18.34
CA ARG A 176 2.63 -10.56 -17.40
C ARG A 176 2.82 -10.14 -15.95
N LYS A 177 4.06 -9.83 -15.55
CA LYS A 177 4.45 -9.49 -14.17
C LYS A 177 4.86 -8.03 -13.97
N THR A 178 5.09 -7.28 -15.04
CA THR A 178 5.63 -5.91 -14.96
C THR A 178 4.80 -4.96 -15.80
N ALA A 179 4.75 -3.70 -15.39
CA ALA A 179 4.13 -2.61 -16.11
C ALA A 179 5.03 -1.37 -16.09
N LYS A 180 5.04 -0.63 -17.19
CA LYS A 180 5.72 0.67 -17.33
C LYS A 180 4.68 1.73 -17.66
N VAL A 181 4.68 2.81 -16.90
CA VAL A 181 3.70 3.89 -17.02
C VAL A 181 4.42 5.24 -17.05
N ASP A 182 4.10 6.05 -18.05
CA ASP A 182 4.44 7.47 -18.12
C ASP A 182 3.34 8.25 -17.38
N VAL A 183 3.70 9.24 -16.58
CA VAL A 183 2.72 10.08 -15.89
C VAL A 183 3.11 11.53 -16.08
N GLU A 184 2.19 12.31 -16.63
CA GLU A 184 2.36 13.75 -16.80
C GLU A 184 1.43 14.50 -15.85
N VAL A 185 1.98 15.54 -15.21
CA VAL A 185 1.24 16.39 -14.28
C VAL A 185 1.06 17.79 -14.85
N TYR A 186 -0.21 18.09 -15.00
CA TYR A 186 -0.99 19.27 -15.32
C TYR A 186 -1.07 20.34 -14.23
N HIS A 187 -0.66 21.59 -14.46
CA HIS A 187 -1.38 22.74 -13.88
C HIS A 187 -1.91 23.58 -15.04
N GLU A 188 -3.23 23.77 -15.10
CA GLU A 188 -3.93 24.30 -16.27
C GLU A 188 -3.58 23.52 -17.56
N ARG A 189 -2.77 24.10 -18.45
CA ARG A 189 -2.28 23.50 -19.70
C ARG A 189 -0.76 23.33 -19.75
N LYS A 190 -0.05 23.62 -18.65
CA LYS A 190 1.42 23.58 -18.58
C LYS A 190 1.86 22.37 -17.78
N ILE A 191 2.81 21.62 -18.32
CA ILE A 191 3.43 20.51 -17.58
C ILE A 191 4.22 21.10 -16.41
N VAL A 192 3.91 20.63 -15.21
CA VAL A 192 4.59 20.98 -13.95
C VAL A 192 5.45 19.85 -13.42
N GLY A 193 5.20 18.61 -13.87
CA GLY A 193 6.08 17.49 -13.61
C GLY A 193 5.81 16.31 -14.52
N LYS A 194 6.76 15.38 -14.55
CA LYS A 194 6.69 14.15 -15.34
C LYS A 194 7.33 13.01 -14.57
N ALA A 195 6.78 11.82 -14.65
CA ALA A 195 7.32 10.65 -14.00
C ALA A 195 7.26 9.43 -14.92
N LEU A 196 8.26 8.58 -14.81
CA LEU A 196 8.29 7.27 -15.43
C LEU A 196 8.39 6.24 -14.31
N LEU A 197 7.41 5.34 -14.21
CA LEU A 197 7.39 4.28 -13.20
C LEU A 197 7.46 2.89 -13.84
N MET A 198 8.17 1.99 -13.16
CA MET A 198 8.11 0.56 -13.39
C MET A 198 7.53 -0.09 -12.15
N ALA A 199 6.54 -0.94 -12.34
CA ALA A 199 5.87 -1.62 -11.26
C ALA A 199 5.72 -3.11 -11.56
N GLN A 200 5.78 -3.91 -10.50
CA GLN A 200 5.45 -5.32 -10.50
C GLN A 200 3.95 -5.48 -10.20
N LEU A 201 3.31 -6.38 -10.96
CA LEU A 201 1.93 -6.79 -10.76
C LEU A 201 1.93 -8.09 -9.96
N ILE A 202 1.31 -8.07 -8.78
CA ILE A 202 1.18 -9.24 -7.91
C ILE A 202 -0.25 -9.75 -8.04
N ASP A 203 -0.38 -10.99 -8.53
CA ASP A 203 -1.66 -11.70 -8.57
C ASP A 203 -2.11 -11.98 -7.13
N ARG A 204 -3.41 -11.79 -6.88
CA ARG A 204 -4.04 -12.08 -5.58
C ARG A 204 -4.30 -13.56 -5.38
#